data_AF-A0A9E4VPD3-F1
#
_entry.id   AF-A0A9E4VPD3-F1
#
_cell.length_a   1.000
_cell.length_b   1.000
_cell.length_c   1.000
_cell.angle_alpha   90.00
_cell.angle_beta   90.00
_cell.angle_gamma   90.00
#
_symmetry.space_group_name_H-M   'P 1'
#
loop_
_entity.id
_entity.type
_entity.pdbx_description
1 polymer ?
#
loop_
_entity_poly.entity_id
_entity_poly.type
_entity_poly.pdbx_seq_one_letter_code
_entity_poly.pdbx_strand_id
1 'polypeptide(L)'
;MRYFSLTASPVAVAVALGAAVLLHLLSGAGPVVASNYCANTGSPLGPFDIESYEAADYRDVYARTFELAAFNQLFPEHGSFATPELETGGRAAGSGQKLAPYIPPVILKAIGFLESGWAQASYIPLVQYGEIGPVLSSHDCGYGLMQITSGMQNISNVPNLDQAMIGSHFGFNIARGAVILADKWNFSPEVRPIVGARDPTLMEDWYYAIWGYNGFAFSNHPLNPAYQPSRVGFSCGPAGDGFGHDRSQYPYQELVLGCVQRPPVRLGQQLWEPQEVHLPDLTDPAFAGPLKIENWNSCAYSLDCAAMDMPTPNSKHKDPTVLTVTREEVIGQPVIGLSSAGVSLALPSDAALTGVAFDVL
;
A
#
# COMPACT_ATOMS: atom_id res chain seq x y z
N MET A 1 -41.73 -9.22 55.43
CA MET A 1 -41.22 -10.56 55.81
C MET A 1 -40.63 -11.18 54.56
N ARG A 2 -39.36 -11.58 54.43
CA ARG A 2 -38.24 -11.75 55.37
C ARG A 2 -36.95 -11.32 54.65
N TYR A 3 -36.09 -10.65 55.40
CA TYR A 3 -34.68 -10.47 55.07
C TYR A 3 -33.96 -11.83 55.14
N PHE A 4 -33.00 -12.05 54.26
CA PHE A 4 -31.90 -12.98 54.52
C PHE A 4 -30.58 -12.24 54.32
N SER A 5 -29.93 -11.98 55.46
CA SER A 5 -28.54 -11.57 55.59
C SER A 5 -27.67 -12.82 55.57
N LEU A 6 -26.58 -12.78 54.80
CA LEU A 6 -25.43 -13.66 54.99
C LEU A 6 -24.21 -12.77 55.15
N THR A 7 -23.77 -12.65 56.39
CA THR A 7 -22.48 -12.08 56.80
C THR A 7 -21.36 -13.05 56.46
N ALA A 8 -20.39 -12.62 55.67
CA ALA A 8 -19.09 -13.28 55.56
C ALA A 8 -17.97 -12.22 55.73
N SER A 9 -17.03 -12.52 56.63
CA SER A 9 -15.96 -11.64 57.12
C SER A 9 -15.03 -11.07 56.03
N PRO A 10 -14.49 -9.85 56.20
CA PRO A 10 -13.68 -9.15 55.20
C PRO A 10 -12.23 -9.65 55.06
N VAL A 11 -11.88 -10.83 55.58
CA VAL A 11 -10.47 -11.27 55.67
C VAL A 11 -10.06 -12.27 54.56
N ALA A 12 -10.99 -12.84 53.80
CA ALA A 12 -10.66 -13.85 52.79
C ALA A 12 -10.51 -13.33 51.33
N VAL A 13 -10.91 -12.08 51.04
CA VAL A 13 -10.81 -11.52 49.66
C VAL A 13 -9.51 -10.73 49.45
N ALA A 14 -8.85 -10.28 50.52
CA ALA A 14 -7.61 -9.50 50.43
C ALA A 14 -6.36 -10.32 50.07
N VAL A 15 -6.37 -11.65 50.27
CA VAL A 15 -5.20 -12.50 49.99
C VAL A 15 -5.15 -12.97 48.52
N ALA A 16 -6.30 -13.11 47.85
CA ALA A 16 -6.35 -13.48 46.44
C ALA A 16 -6.05 -12.31 45.48
N LEU A 17 -6.44 -11.08 45.86
CA LEU A 17 -6.12 -9.87 45.10
C LEU A 17 -4.68 -9.36 45.36
N GLY A 18 -4.12 -9.62 46.54
CA GLY A 18 -2.73 -9.28 46.86
C GLY A 18 -1.70 -10.15 46.13
N ALA A 19 -1.98 -11.43 45.88
CA ALA A 19 -1.05 -12.32 45.19
C ALA A 19 -1.03 -12.11 43.66
N ALA A 20 -2.15 -11.71 43.05
CA ALA A 20 -2.20 -11.42 41.61
C ALA A 20 -1.52 -10.08 41.25
N VAL A 21 -1.60 -9.08 42.14
CA VAL A 21 -0.94 -7.78 41.94
C VAL A 21 0.56 -7.87 42.23
N LEU A 22 0.99 -8.69 43.20
CA LEU A 22 2.43 -8.86 43.49
C LEU A 22 3.16 -9.72 42.45
N LEU A 23 2.46 -10.61 41.73
CA LEU A 23 3.06 -11.37 40.61
C LEU A 23 3.18 -10.54 39.31
N HIS A 24 2.39 -9.47 39.15
CA HIS A 24 2.54 -8.50 38.05
C HIS A 24 3.58 -7.41 38.34
N LEU A 25 3.95 -7.19 39.61
CA LEU A 25 4.95 -6.19 40.01
C LEU A 25 6.39 -6.73 40.10
N LEU A 26 6.59 -8.03 39.91
CA LEU A 26 7.91 -8.68 39.88
C LEU A 26 8.30 -9.26 38.52
N SER A 27 7.38 -9.28 37.56
CA SER A 27 7.73 -9.35 36.14
C SER A 27 8.01 -7.93 35.68
N GLY A 28 9.29 -7.53 35.70
CA GLY A 28 9.75 -6.37 34.97
C GLY A 28 9.50 -6.59 33.48
N ALA A 29 8.26 -6.36 33.04
CA ALA A 29 8.01 -6.01 31.66
C ALA A 29 8.73 -4.68 31.46
N GLY A 30 9.96 -4.75 30.94
CA GLY A 30 10.50 -3.65 30.17
C GLY A 30 9.44 -3.24 29.15
N PRO A 31 9.44 -1.97 28.70
CA PRO A 31 8.46 -1.53 27.70
C PRO A 31 8.43 -2.60 26.61
N VAL A 32 7.25 -3.17 26.36
CA VAL A 32 7.04 -3.94 25.15
C VAL A 32 7.25 -2.91 24.06
N VAL A 33 8.49 -2.78 23.61
CA VAL A 33 8.81 -2.11 22.37
C VAL A 33 8.06 -2.97 21.38
N ALA A 34 6.87 -2.51 20.96
CA ALA A 34 6.36 -2.92 19.68
C ALA A 34 7.53 -2.69 18.75
N SER A 35 8.18 -3.77 18.31
CA SER A 35 9.32 -3.67 17.43
C SER A 35 8.74 -3.11 16.15
N ASN A 36 8.70 -1.78 16.04
CA ASN A 36 8.43 -1.17 14.76
C ASN A 36 9.62 -1.61 13.91
N TYR A 37 9.32 -2.27 12.81
CA TYR A 37 10.31 -2.66 11.82
C TYR A 37 10.70 -1.45 10.95
N CYS A 38 10.28 -0.24 11.33
CA CYS A 38 10.65 1.03 10.70
C CYS A 38 12.16 1.21 10.54
N ALA A 39 12.96 0.74 11.49
CA ALA A 39 14.42 0.80 11.33
C ALA A 39 14.90 0.00 10.09
N ASN A 40 14.24 -1.11 9.74
CA ASN A 40 14.57 -1.91 8.56
C ASN A 40 14.24 -1.17 7.26
N THR A 41 13.36 -0.19 7.31
CA THR A 41 12.96 0.64 6.15
C THR A 41 13.67 1.99 6.12
N GLY A 42 14.67 2.18 6.99
CA GLY A 42 15.49 3.40 7.08
C GLY A 42 14.88 4.50 7.93
N SER A 43 13.87 4.19 8.76
CA SER A 43 13.21 5.10 9.70
C SER A 43 13.62 4.78 11.15
N PRO A 44 14.86 5.09 11.57
CA PRO A 44 15.35 4.77 12.91
C PRO A 44 14.61 5.52 14.02
N LEU A 45 13.91 6.61 13.69
CA LEU A 45 13.12 7.38 14.65
C LEU A 45 11.65 6.92 14.72
N GLY A 46 11.28 5.83 14.05
CA GLY A 46 9.90 5.35 13.98
C GLY A 46 9.04 6.15 13.00
N PRO A 47 7.70 6.04 13.08
CA PRO A 47 6.83 6.73 12.14
C PRO A 47 6.81 8.24 12.39
N PHE A 48 6.53 9.02 11.35
CA PHE A 48 6.17 10.43 11.48
C PHE A 48 4.79 10.56 12.14
N ASP A 49 4.62 11.62 12.92
CA ASP A 49 3.32 12.05 13.44
C ASP A 49 2.70 13.05 12.45
N ILE A 50 1.81 12.57 11.58
CA ILE A 50 1.18 13.35 10.51
C ILE A 50 -0.33 13.22 10.63
N GLU A 51 -1.03 14.35 10.67
CA GLU A 51 -2.48 14.41 10.52
C GLU A 51 -2.89 14.24 9.06
N SER A 52 -3.96 13.48 8.83
CA SER A 52 -4.43 13.06 7.52
C SER A 52 -5.93 13.21 7.40
N TYR A 53 -6.38 13.59 6.20
CA TYR A 53 -7.80 13.62 5.87
C TYR A 53 -8.25 12.28 5.29
N GLU A 54 -9.32 11.72 5.85
CA GLU A 54 -9.98 10.52 5.36
C GLU A 54 -11.27 10.93 4.62
N ALA A 55 -11.39 10.61 3.33
CA ALA A 55 -12.49 11.10 2.50
C ALA A 55 -13.86 10.55 2.94
N ALA A 56 -14.87 11.41 3.08
CA ALA A 56 -16.22 10.99 3.49
C ALA A 56 -16.86 10.04 2.46
N ASP A 57 -16.79 10.40 1.18
CA ASP A 57 -17.22 9.58 0.05
C ASP A 57 -16.05 8.75 -0.49
N TYR A 58 -15.45 7.95 0.38
CA TYR A 58 -14.23 7.20 0.07
C TYR A 58 -14.38 6.29 -1.16
N ARG A 59 -15.58 5.75 -1.41
CA ARG A 59 -15.79 4.81 -2.51
C ARG A 59 -15.55 5.49 -3.84
N ASP A 60 -16.25 6.60 -4.09
CA ASP A 60 -16.14 7.31 -5.36
C ASP A 60 -14.83 8.11 -5.44
N VAL A 61 -14.47 8.80 -4.35
CA VAL A 61 -13.27 9.66 -4.33
C VAL A 61 -12.01 8.82 -4.50
N TYR A 62 -11.83 7.71 -3.79
CA TYR A 62 -10.62 6.90 -3.95
C TYR A 62 -10.61 6.15 -5.27
N ALA A 63 -11.73 5.57 -5.71
CA ALA A 63 -11.80 4.89 -7.00
C ALA A 63 -11.40 5.82 -8.15
N ARG A 64 -11.93 7.06 -8.18
CA ARG A 64 -11.60 8.07 -9.19
C ARG A 64 -10.18 8.62 -9.02
N THR A 65 -9.68 8.72 -7.80
CA THR A 65 -8.28 9.13 -7.56
C THR A 65 -7.30 8.09 -8.09
N PHE A 66 -7.58 6.79 -7.93
CA PHE A 66 -6.79 5.72 -8.55
C PHE A 66 -6.81 5.81 -10.08
N GLU A 67 -7.96 6.12 -10.68
CA GLU A 67 -8.07 6.36 -12.13
C GLU A 67 -7.22 7.56 -12.57
N LEU A 68 -7.31 8.70 -11.90
CA LEU A 68 -6.46 9.85 -12.22
C LEU A 68 -4.97 9.53 -12.10
N ALA A 69 -4.56 8.80 -11.06
CA ALA A 69 -3.17 8.38 -10.87
C ALA A 69 -2.67 7.47 -11.99
N ALA A 70 -3.51 6.51 -12.40
CA ALA A 70 -3.23 5.57 -13.47
C ALA A 70 -2.91 6.26 -14.81
N PHE A 71 -3.51 7.41 -15.08
CA PHE A 71 -3.27 8.22 -16.29
C PHE A 71 -2.30 9.39 -16.06
N ASN A 72 -1.59 9.42 -14.91
CA ASN A 72 -0.71 10.52 -14.51
C ASN A 72 -1.39 11.90 -14.54
N GLN A 73 -2.65 11.98 -14.10
CA GLN A 73 -3.47 13.20 -14.11
C GLN A 73 -3.67 13.83 -12.73
N LEU A 74 -3.04 13.29 -11.67
CA LEU A 74 -3.10 13.91 -10.34
C LEU A 74 -2.13 15.09 -10.21
N PHE A 75 -0.82 14.83 -10.28
CA PHE A 75 0.21 15.83 -10.03
C PHE A 75 1.40 15.73 -11.00
N PRO A 76 1.18 15.67 -12.33
CA PRO A 76 2.27 15.54 -13.30
C PRO A 76 3.27 16.71 -13.29
N GLU A 77 2.87 17.85 -12.73
CA GLU A 77 3.72 19.03 -12.56
C GLU A 77 4.74 18.89 -11.40
N HIS A 78 4.57 17.90 -10.52
CA HIS A 78 5.44 17.67 -9.37
C HIS A 78 6.25 16.39 -9.54
N GLY A 79 7.58 16.52 -9.69
CA GLY A 79 8.47 15.41 -10.07
C GLY A 79 8.36 14.15 -9.19
N SER A 80 8.17 14.29 -7.87
CA SER A 80 8.04 13.15 -6.94
C SER A 80 6.73 12.37 -7.08
N PHE A 81 5.75 12.95 -7.77
CA PHE A 81 4.38 12.46 -7.96
C PHE A 81 4.00 12.26 -9.44
N ALA A 82 4.87 12.66 -10.36
CA ALA A 82 4.70 12.46 -11.80
C ALA A 82 5.12 11.03 -12.17
N THR A 83 4.17 10.23 -12.64
CA THR A 83 4.46 8.86 -13.10
C THR A 83 5.40 8.93 -14.32
N PRO A 84 6.54 8.22 -14.31
CA PRO A 84 7.48 8.24 -15.43
C PRO A 84 6.87 7.55 -16.65
N GLU A 85 7.42 7.86 -17.83
CA GLU A 85 7.14 7.08 -19.04
C GLU A 85 7.46 5.59 -18.81
N LEU A 86 6.66 4.71 -19.41
CA LEU A 86 6.77 3.27 -19.21
C LEU A 86 7.57 2.65 -20.34
N GLU A 87 8.61 1.90 -19.98
CA GLU A 87 9.41 1.16 -20.94
C GLU A 87 8.64 -0.03 -21.51
N THR A 88 8.79 -0.30 -22.80
CA THR A 88 8.04 -1.34 -23.51
C THR A 88 8.91 -2.09 -24.51
N GLY A 89 8.40 -3.21 -25.04
CA GLY A 89 9.12 -4.13 -25.89
C GLY A 89 9.77 -5.27 -25.11
N GLY A 90 10.14 -6.34 -25.83
CA GLY A 90 10.85 -7.48 -25.25
C GLY A 90 12.28 -7.15 -24.82
N ARG A 91 12.97 -8.10 -24.19
CA ARG A 91 14.29 -7.88 -23.56
C ARG A 91 15.34 -7.25 -24.49
N ALA A 92 15.38 -7.65 -25.76
CA ALA A 92 16.32 -7.10 -26.74
C ALA A 92 16.11 -5.60 -27.04
N ALA A 93 14.91 -5.06 -26.76
CA ALA A 93 14.62 -3.64 -26.89
C ALA A 93 15.18 -2.80 -25.71
N GLY A 94 15.47 -3.43 -24.55
CA GLY A 94 15.90 -2.73 -23.33
C GLY A 94 14.97 -1.57 -22.97
N SER A 95 15.53 -0.47 -22.48
CA SER A 95 14.86 0.81 -22.25
C SER A 95 14.65 1.68 -23.51
N GLY A 96 14.81 1.13 -24.72
CA GLY A 96 14.85 1.90 -25.97
C GLY A 96 13.48 2.39 -26.49
N GLN A 97 12.38 1.80 -26.02
CA GLN A 97 11.02 2.21 -26.37
C GLN A 97 10.24 2.57 -25.11
N LYS A 98 9.51 3.69 -25.17
CA LYS A 98 8.73 4.22 -24.06
C LYS A 98 7.34 4.62 -24.51
N LEU A 99 6.38 4.47 -23.61
CA LEU A 99 5.00 4.88 -23.78
C LEU A 99 4.65 5.95 -22.73
N ALA A 100 3.63 6.75 -23.04
CA ALA A 100 3.04 7.65 -22.06
C ALA A 100 2.61 6.86 -20.81
N PRO A 101 2.70 7.46 -19.61
CA PRO A 101 2.36 6.78 -18.37
C PRO A 101 0.92 6.26 -18.39
N TYR A 102 0.76 4.96 -18.18
CA TYR A 102 -0.54 4.30 -18.07
C TYR A 102 -0.44 3.04 -17.21
N ILE A 103 -1.17 2.99 -16.11
CA ILE A 103 -1.29 1.80 -15.26
C ILE A 103 -2.76 1.37 -15.29
N PRO A 104 -3.11 0.09 -15.54
CA PRO A 104 -4.48 -0.40 -15.38
C PRO A 104 -5.05 0.02 -14.01
N PRO A 105 -6.07 0.91 -13.95
CA PRO A 105 -6.51 1.51 -12.68
C PRO A 105 -6.93 0.48 -11.63
N VAL A 106 -7.45 -0.67 -12.08
CA VAL A 106 -7.84 -1.77 -11.20
C VAL A 106 -6.67 -2.41 -10.47
N ILE A 107 -5.45 -2.37 -11.02
CA ILE A 107 -4.25 -2.83 -10.31
C ILE A 107 -3.96 -1.90 -9.13
N LEU A 108 -4.01 -0.58 -9.33
CA LEU A 108 -3.81 0.38 -8.23
C LEU A 108 -4.91 0.26 -7.16
N LYS A 109 -6.16 0.10 -7.59
CA LYS A 109 -7.31 -0.15 -6.69
C LYS A 109 -7.10 -1.41 -5.84
N ALA A 110 -6.67 -2.51 -6.46
CA ALA A 110 -6.39 -3.77 -5.79
C ALA A 110 -5.21 -3.68 -4.82
N ILE A 111 -4.11 -3.04 -5.22
CA ILE A 111 -2.96 -2.76 -4.35
C ILE A 111 -3.42 -1.94 -3.14
N GLY A 112 -4.04 -0.78 -3.35
CA GLY A 112 -4.48 0.07 -2.24
C GLY A 112 -5.47 -0.64 -1.30
N PHE A 113 -6.30 -1.55 -1.83
CA PHE A 113 -7.18 -2.35 -0.98
C PHE A 113 -6.41 -3.38 -0.15
N LEU A 114 -5.44 -4.08 -0.74
CA LEU A 114 -4.64 -5.07 -0.03
C LEU A 114 -3.70 -4.43 0.99
N GLU A 115 -3.20 -3.23 0.69
CA GLU A 115 -2.30 -2.47 1.54
C GLU A 115 -3.01 -1.87 2.75
N SER A 116 -4.19 -1.26 2.57
CA SER A 116 -4.85 -0.54 3.65
C SER A 116 -6.35 -0.75 3.80
N GLY A 117 -6.99 -1.57 2.97
CA GLY A 117 -8.45 -1.69 2.98
C GLY A 117 -9.18 -0.43 2.50
N TRP A 118 -8.48 0.41 1.72
CA TRP A 118 -8.88 1.77 1.33
C TRP A 118 -9.06 2.73 2.53
N ALA A 119 -8.08 2.76 3.43
CA ALA A 119 -7.92 3.81 4.45
C ALA A 119 -6.63 4.61 4.23
N GLN A 120 -6.74 5.93 4.38
CA GLN A 120 -5.60 6.85 4.42
C GLN A 120 -5.19 7.17 5.86
N ALA A 121 -6.16 7.25 6.77
CA ALA A 121 -5.99 7.58 8.18
C ALA A 121 -6.11 6.35 9.08
N SER A 122 -5.71 6.52 10.34
CA SER A 122 -5.46 5.43 11.28
C SER A 122 -6.73 4.64 11.64
N TYR A 123 -6.54 3.34 11.86
CA TYR A 123 -7.54 2.48 12.49
C TYR A 123 -7.47 2.52 14.03
N ILE A 124 -6.34 2.96 14.59
CA ILE A 124 -6.11 3.05 16.04
C ILE A 124 -5.25 4.29 16.34
N PRO A 125 -5.83 5.39 16.89
CA PRO A 125 -7.26 5.58 17.08
C PRO A 125 -8.01 5.52 15.74
N LEU A 126 -9.26 5.04 15.76
CA LEU A 126 -10.07 4.97 14.54
C LEU A 126 -10.43 6.38 14.09
N VAL A 127 -10.00 6.74 12.88
CA VAL A 127 -10.46 7.92 12.15
C VAL A 127 -11.57 7.48 11.20
N GLN A 128 -12.77 8.06 11.34
CA GLN A 128 -13.88 7.70 10.46
C GLN A 128 -13.73 8.39 9.10
N TYR A 129 -14.34 7.80 8.07
CA TYR A 129 -14.49 8.49 6.78
C TYR A 129 -15.20 9.84 6.97
N GLY A 130 -14.55 10.91 6.49
CA GLY A 130 -14.99 12.29 6.63
C GLY A 130 -14.32 13.06 7.77
N GLU A 131 -13.45 12.40 8.56
CA GLU A 131 -12.73 13.02 9.68
C GLU A 131 -11.26 13.31 9.32
N ILE A 132 -10.61 14.03 10.22
CA ILE A 132 -9.17 14.27 10.23
C ILE A 132 -8.61 13.60 11.48
N GLY A 133 -7.49 12.91 11.34
CA GLY A 133 -6.77 12.30 12.45
C GLY A 133 -5.42 11.77 12.01
N PRO A 134 -4.72 10.99 12.85
CA PRO A 134 -3.40 10.46 12.50
C PRO A 134 -3.43 9.64 11.20
N VAL A 135 -2.40 9.77 10.38
CA VAL A 135 -2.21 8.94 9.18
C VAL A 135 -2.14 7.46 9.54
N LEU A 136 -2.63 6.59 8.66
CA LEU A 136 -2.39 5.17 8.79
C LEU A 136 -0.89 4.89 8.60
N SER A 137 -0.24 4.35 9.62
CA SER A 137 1.13 3.84 9.54
C SER A 137 1.19 2.38 9.94
N SER A 138 1.86 1.54 9.16
CA SER A 138 2.16 0.15 9.49
C SER A 138 3.37 0.02 10.41
N HIS A 139 3.61 -1.22 10.86
CA HIS A 139 4.75 -1.60 11.70
C HIS A 139 6.11 -1.33 11.05
N ASP A 140 6.21 -1.32 9.72
CA ASP A 140 7.41 -1.04 8.94
C ASP A 140 7.46 0.41 8.40
N CYS A 141 6.60 1.30 8.91
CA CYS A 141 6.50 2.70 8.49
C CYS A 141 6.10 2.88 7.01
N GLY A 142 5.15 2.06 6.54
CA GLY A 142 4.38 2.34 5.33
C GLY A 142 3.21 3.26 5.67
N TYR A 143 2.96 4.28 4.86
CA TYR A 143 1.96 5.32 5.15
C TYR A 143 0.77 5.29 4.16
N GLY A 144 -0.44 5.43 4.70
CA GLY A 144 -1.67 5.72 3.96
C GLY A 144 -2.17 4.59 3.04
N LEU A 145 -2.97 4.98 2.04
CA LEU A 145 -3.70 4.06 1.16
C LEU A 145 -2.82 3.04 0.45
N MET A 146 -1.67 3.49 -0.03
CA MET A 146 -0.75 2.70 -0.83
C MET A 146 0.44 2.18 -0.01
N GLN A 147 0.41 2.36 1.33
CA GLN A 147 1.45 1.97 2.28
C GLN A 147 2.86 2.37 1.81
N ILE A 148 3.03 3.66 1.55
CA ILE A 148 4.27 4.20 0.96
C ILE A 148 5.40 4.17 1.97
N THR A 149 6.45 3.40 1.69
CA THR A 149 7.66 3.33 2.54
C THR A 149 8.88 4.01 1.87
N SER A 150 8.98 3.91 0.53
CA SER A 150 10.13 4.43 -0.23
C SER A 150 10.10 5.96 -0.29
N GLY A 151 11.11 6.62 0.30
CA GLY A 151 11.16 8.08 0.46
C GLY A 151 10.55 8.59 1.77
N MET A 152 9.94 7.72 2.58
CA MET A 152 9.30 8.06 3.86
C MET A 152 10.21 7.81 5.08
N GLN A 153 11.53 7.80 4.88
CA GLN A 153 12.51 7.58 5.94
C GLN A 153 12.46 8.70 6.98
N ASN A 154 12.09 8.37 8.22
CA ASN A 154 12.12 9.29 9.34
C ASN A 154 13.50 9.26 10.04
N ILE A 155 14.34 10.22 9.66
CA ILE A 155 15.69 10.41 10.21
C ILE A 155 15.84 11.72 11.01
N SER A 156 14.80 12.56 11.06
CA SER A 156 14.84 13.90 11.68
C SER A 156 13.62 14.26 12.54
N ASN A 157 12.58 13.42 12.58
CA ASN A 157 11.22 13.72 13.09
C ASN A 157 10.48 14.87 12.40
N VAL A 158 11.10 15.50 11.40
CA VAL A 158 10.51 16.60 10.64
C VAL A 158 10.31 16.12 9.21
N PRO A 159 9.07 15.85 8.76
CA PRO A 159 8.84 15.42 7.40
C PRO A 159 9.21 16.55 6.44
N ASN A 160 9.87 16.21 5.33
CA ASN A 160 10.00 17.13 4.20
C ASN A 160 8.64 17.32 3.50
N LEU A 161 8.59 18.21 2.50
CA LEU A 161 7.33 18.53 1.80
C LEU A 161 6.65 17.29 1.21
N ASP A 162 7.40 16.43 0.50
CA ASP A 162 6.84 15.23 -0.11
C ASP A 162 6.32 14.26 0.95
N GLN A 163 7.07 14.07 2.04
CA GLN A 163 6.68 13.20 3.14
C GLN A 163 5.39 13.69 3.82
N ALA A 164 5.29 15.01 4.05
CA ALA A 164 4.09 15.63 4.59
C ALA A 164 2.90 15.46 3.64
N MET A 165 3.08 15.67 2.34
CA MET A 165 2.04 15.49 1.33
C MET A 165 1.55 14.03 1.25
N ILE A 166 2.46 13.06 1.20
CA ILE A 166 2.16 11.62 1.16
C ILE A 166 1.37 11.19 2.40
N GLY A 167 1.75 11.69 3.58
CA GLY A 167 1.10 11.34 4.84
C GLY A 167 -0.25 12.02 5.03
N SER A 168 -0.41 13.28 4.61
CA SER A 168 -1.59 14.09 4.95
C SER A 168 -2.75 13.97 3.95
N HIS A 169 -2.51 13.55 2.72
CA HIS A 169 -3.55 13.57 1.68
C HIS A 169 -3.51 12.35 0.75
N PHE A 170 -4.66 11.67 0.64
CA PHE A 170 -4.85 10.45 -0.14
C PHE A 170 -4.40 10.59 -1.61
N GLY A 171 -4.63 11.75 -2.23
CA GLY A 171 -4.21 12.02 -3.61
C GLY A 171 -2.70 11.90 -3.81
N PHE A 172 -1.90 12.51 -2.94
CA PHE A 172 -0.43 12.43 -3.05
C PHE A 172 0.08 11.04 -2.69
N ASN A 173 -0.58 10.38 -1.73
CA ASN A 173 -0.30 8.99 -1.39
C ASN A 173 -0.50 8.04 -2.58
N ILE A 174 -1.67 8.14 -3.24
CA ILE A 174 -2.00 7.34 -4.41
C ILE A 174 -1.06 7.67 -5.59
N ALA A 175 -0.82 8.95 -5.87
CA ALA A 175 0.10 9.37 -6.93
C ALA A 175 1.51 8.79 -6.70
N ARG A 176 2.01 8.84 -5.46
CA ARG A 176 3.31 8.27 -5.12
C ARG A 176 3.33 6.74 -5.29
N GLY A 177 2.24 6.06 -4.95
CA GLY A 177 2.08 4.62 -5.18
C GLY A 177 2.15 4.26 -6.67
N ALA A 178 1.50 5.06 -7.53
CA ALA A 178 1.58 4.88 -8.98
C ALA A 178 3.01 5.08 -9.51
N VAL A 179 3.72 6.12 -9.05
CA VAL A 179 5.14 6.34 -9.38
C VAL A 179 5.99 5.12 -8.99
N ILE A 180 5.84 4.62 -7.76
CA ILE A 180 6.62 3.48 -7.28
C ILE A 180 6.34 2.23 -8.14
N LEU A 181 5.08 1.95 -8.48
CA LEU A 181 4.75 0.80 -9.33
C LEU A 181 5.34 0.94 -10.74
N ALA A 182 5.29 2.14 -11.32
CA ALA A 182 5.93 2.43 -12.60
C ALA A 182 7.47 2.29 -12.54
N ASP A 183 8.10 2.69 -11.44
CA ASP A 183 9.53 2.44 -11.22
C ASP A 183 9.84 0.94 -11.17
N LYS A 184 8.98 0.13 -10.51
CA LYS A 184 9.14 -1.34 -10.49
C LYS A 184 9.00 -1.96 -11.87
N TRP A 185 8.09 -1.43 -12.68
CA TRP A 185 7.94 -1.83 -14.08
C TRP A 185 9.21 -1.54 -14.87
N ASN A 186 9.74 -0.32 -14.76
CA ASN A 186 10.95 0.15 -15.47
C ASN A 186 12.26 -0.46 -14.95
N PHE A 187 12.25 -1.26 -13.88
CA PHE A 187 13.41 -2.10 -13.53
C PHE A 187 13.61 -3.29 -14.48
N SER A 188 12.60 -3.58 -15.30
CA SER A 188 12.66 -4.64 -16.30
C SER A 188 12.91 -4.02 -17.68
N PRO A 189 13.74 -4.64 -18.55
CA PRO A 189 14.36 -5.94 -18.38
C PRO A 189 15.71 -5.92 -17.63
N GLU A 190 16.29 -4.76 -17.34
CA GLU A 190 17.71 -4.61 -16.98
C GLU A 190 18.08 -5.39 -15.72
N VAL A 191 17.27 -5.26 -14.66
CA VAL A 191 17.53 -5.90 -13.36
C VAL A 191 16.34 -6.71 -12.85
N ARG A 192 15.30 -6.85 -13.67
CA ARG A 192 14.09 -7.62 -13.38
C ARG A 192 13.61 -8.40 -14.61
N PRO A 193 12.90 -9.52 -14.42
CA PRO A 193 12.34 -10.28 -15.52
C PRO A 193 11.12 -9.59 -16.13
N ILE A 194 10.79 -9.97 -17.37
CA ILE A 194 9.64 -9.44 -18.10
C ILE A 194 8.56 -10.49 -18.31
N VAL A 195 7.33 -10.01 -18.46
CA VAL A 195 6.24 -10.77 -19.05
C VAL A 195 5.98 -10.21 -20.45
N GLY A 196 5.86 -11.09 -21.43
CA GLY A 196 5.52 -10.74 -22.79
C GLY A 196 6.44 -9.70 -23.40
N ALA A 197 5.85 -8.62 -23.88
CA ALA A 197 6.56 -7.49 -24.47
C ALA A 197 6.40 -6.21 -23.64
N ARG A 198 6.08 -6.31 -22.34
CA ARG A 198 5.80 -5.15 -21.49
C ARG A 198 4.77 -4.22 -22.15
N ASP A 199 3.60 -4.74 -22.53
CA ASP A 199 2.48 -3.92 -22.97
C ASP A 199 1.72 -3.44 -21.71
N PRO A 200 1.82 -2.16 -21.32
CA PRO A 200 1.21 -1.68 -20.08
C PRO A 200 -0.32 -1.75 -20.10
N THR A 201 -0.94 -1.98 -21.26
CA THR A 201 -2.40 -2.18 -21.39
C THR A 201 -2.85 -3.60 -21.07
N LEU A 202 -1.92 -4.55 -20.91
CA LEU A 202 -2.20 -5.93 -20.51
C LEU A 202 -1.89 -6.07 -19.01
N MET A 203 -2.89 -6.43 -18.20
CA MET A 203 -2.73 -6.52 -16.74
C MET A 203 -1.74 -7.60 -16.33
N GLU A 204 -1.64 -8.68 -17.10
CA GLU A 204 -0.69 -9.76 -16.87
C GLU A 204 0.76 -9.31 -17.01
N ASP A 205 1.05 -8.35 -17.90
CA ASP A 205 2.42 -7.91 -18.12
C ASP A 205 3.00 -7.21 -16.87
N TRP A 206 2.13 -6.76 -15.95
CA TRP A 206 2.50 -6.13 -14.68
C TRP A 206 2.94 -7.11 -13.59
N TYR A 207 2.88 -8.44 -13.83
CA TYR A 207 3.11 -9.48 -12.82
C TYR A 207 4.37 -9.25 -11.96
N TYR A 208 5.50 -8.96 -12.61
CA TYR A 208 6.77 -8.73 -11.90
C TYR A 208 6.88 -7.35 -11.24
N ALA A 209 6.24 -6.32 -11.80
CA ALA A 209 6.15 -5.02 -11.18
C ALA A 209 5.31 -5.07 -9.89
N ILE A 210 4.19 -5.80 -9.93
CA ILE A 210 3.33 -6.07 -8.77
C ILE A 210 4.10 -6.82 -7.69
N TRP A 211 4.80 -7.90 -8.06
CA TRP A 211 5.69 -8.59 -7.11
C TRP A 211 6.72 -7.62 -6.53
N GLY A 212 7.34 -6.79 -7.37
CA GLY A 212 8.30 -5.77 -6.95
C GLY A 212 7.75 -4.67 -6.05
N TYR A 213 6.44 -4.39 -6.10
CA TYR A 213 5.77 -3.37 -5.29
C TYR A 213 5.82 -3.72 -3.81
N ASN A 214 5.36 -4.92 -3.45
CA ASN A 214 5.48 -5.44 -2.09
C ASN A 214 6.94 -5.78 -1.74
N GLY A 215 7.66 -6.34 -2.70
CA GLY A 215 9.06 -6.69 -2.56
C GLY A 215 9.42 -7.86 -3.46
N PHE A 216 10.38 -7.66 -4.36
CA PHE A 216 10.92 -8.71 -5.22
C PHE A 216 11.80 -9.66 -4.41
N ALA A 217 11.14 -10.48 -3.59
CA ALA A 217 11.72 -11.38 -2.61
C ALA A 217 11.15 -12.79 -2.74
N PHE A 218 11.90 -13.79 -2.27
CA PHE A 218 11.51 -15.19 -2.37
C PHE A 218 10.24 -15.52 -1.57
N SER A 219 9.93 -14.74 -0.53
CA SER A 219 8.66 -14.86 0.20
C SER A 219 7.47 -14.79 -0.75
N ASN A 220 7.51 -13.91 -1.75
CA ASN A 220 6.48 -13.74 -2.78
C ASN A 220 6.67 -14.63 -4.01
N HIS A 221 7.58 -15.61 -3.96
CA HIS A 221 7.78 -16.52 -5.08
C HIS A 221 6.58 -17.50 -5.20
N PRO A 222 5.98 -17.68 -6.39
CA PRO A 222 4.78 -18.53 -6.55
C PRO A 222 5.02 -20.02 -6.26
N LEU A 223 6.27 -20.47 -6.39
CA LEU A 223 6.73 -21.82 -5.99
C LEU A 223 7.34 -21.87 -4.58
N ASN A 224 7.15 -20.84 -3.75
CA ASN A 224 7.59 -20.90 -2.36
C ASN A 224 6.84 -22.04 -1.63
N PRO A 225 7.55 -22.96 -0.95
CA PRO A 225 6.94 -24.11 -0.28
C PRO A 225 6.02 -23.73 0.90
N ALA A 226 6.01 -22.47 1.35
CA ALA A 226 5.03 -21.97 2.31
C ALA A 226 3.59 -21.94 1.73
N TYR A 227 3.44 -21.92 0.40
CA TYR A 227 2.16 -21.91 -0.28
C TYR A 227 1.74 -23.31 -0.73
N GLN A 228 0.44 -23.59 -0.66
CA GLN A 228 -0.09 -24.86 -1.16
C GLN A 228 0.02 -24.92 -2.69
N PRO A 229 0.63 -25.97 -3.28
CA PRO A 229 0.76 -26.09 -4.74
C PRO A 229 -0.60 -26.22 -5.46
N SER A 230 -1.61 -26.77 -4.79
CA SER A 230 -2.96 -26.96 -5.32
C SER A 230 -3.94 -25.88 -4.86
N ARG A 231 -3.44 -24.69 -4.47
CA ARG A 231 -4.30 -23.58 -4.06
C ARG A 231 -5.19 -23.15 -5.24
N VAL A 232 -6.47 -22.91 -4.96
CA VAL A 232 -7.40 -22.28 -5.90
C VAL A 232 -7.02 -20.81 -6.08
N GLY A 233 -7.58 -20.09 -7.06
CA GLY A 233 -7.33 -18.65 -7.19
C GLY A 233 -7.71 -17.87 -5.92
N PHE A 234 -7.05 -16.74 -5.68
CA PHE A 234 -7.42 -15.83 -4.58
C PHE A 234 -8.64 -14.97 -4.95
N SER A 235 -9.43 -14.58 -3.94
CA SER A 235 -10.55 -13.67 -4.08
C SER A 235 -10.54 -12.63 -2.98
N CYS A 236 -10.74 -11.35 -3.34
CA CYS A 236 -11.10 -10.31 -2.38
C CYS A 236 -12.63 -10.27 -2.14
N GLY A 237 -13.41 -11.04 -2.89
CA GLY A 237 -14.87 -11.04 -2.85
C GLY A 237 -15.47 -11.68 -1.59
N PRO A 238 -16.78 -11.99 -1.62
CA PRO A 238 -17.45 -12.63 -0.48
C PRO A 238 -16.85 -14.01 -0.16
N ALA A 239 -16.79 -14.33 1.14
CA ALA A 239 -16.43 -15.68 1.58
C ALA A 239 -17.42 -16.72 1.02
N GLY A 240 -16.90 -17.91 0.68
CA GLY A 240 -17.72 -19.02 0.18
C GLY A 240 -18.00 -18.99 -1.33
N ASP A 241 -17.33 -18.12 -2.08
CA ASP A 241 -17.39 -18.05 -3.56
C ASP A 241 -16.61 -19.17 -4.29
N GLY A 242 -16.01 -20.11 -3.54
CA GLY A 242 -15.21 -21.22 -4.06
C GLY A 242 -13.73 -20.91 -4.26
N PHE A 243 -13.27 -19.73 -3.84
CA PHE A 243 -11.88 -19.27 -3.98
C PHE A 243 -11.17 -19.19 -2.63
N GLY A 244 -9.88 -18.90 -2.64
CA GLY A 244 -9.08 -18.68 -1.45
C GLY A 244 -9.26 -17.28 -0.88
N HIS A 245 -9.35 -17.18 0.44
CA HIS A 245 -9.53 -15.92 1.19
C HIS A 245 -8.44 -15.67 2.24
N ASP A 246 -7.60 -16.67 2.52
CA ASP A 246 -6.47 -16.54 3.43
C ASP A 246 -5.26 -15.97 2.68
N ARG A 247 -4.99 -14.69 2.89
CA ARG A 247 -3.88 -13.97 2.25
C ARG A 247 -2.51 -14.60 2.51
N SER A 248 -2.33 -15.31 3.62
CA SER A 248 -1.04 -15.93 3.97
C SER A 248 -0.67 -17.10 3.05
N GLN A 249 -1.62 -17.60 2.27
CA GLN A 249 -1.46 -18.77 1.39
C GLN A 249 -1.12 -18.40 -0.05
N TYR A 250 -0.91 -17.11 -0.35
CA TYR A 250 -0.67 -16.62 -1.71
C TYR A 250 0.50 -15.64 -1.77
N PRO A 251 1.28 -15.65 -2.85
CA PRO A 251 2.22 -14.58 -3.13
C PRO A 251 1.48 -13.30 -3.55
N TYR A 252 2.12 -12.15 -3.35
CA TYR A 252 1.49 -10.85 -3.50
C TYR A 252 0.83 -10.60 -4.87
N GLN A 253 1.47 -11.02 -5.95
CA GLN A 253 0.94 -10.87 -7.30
C GLN A 253 -0.32 -11.72 -7.57
N GLU A 254 -0.47 -12.87 -6.91
CA GLU A 254 -1.72 -13.64 -6.96
C GLU A 254 -2.82 -12.99 -6.14
N LEU A 255 -2.48 -12.32 -5.02
CA LEU A 255 -3.44 -11.52 -4.26
C LEU A 255 -3.99 -10.38 -5.11
N VAL A 256 -3.11 -9.55 -5.68
CA VAL A 256 -3.50 -8.36 -6.46
C VAL A 256 -4.35 -8.77 -7.66
N LEU A 257 -3.88 -9.69 -8.50
CA LEU A 257 -4.59 -10.10 -9.71
C LEU A 257 -5.86 -10.93 -9.38
N GLY A 258 -5.89 -11.64 -8.25
CA GLY A 258 -7.12 -12.24 -7.72
C GLY A 258 -8.17 -11.20 -7.36
N CYS A 259 -7.78 -10.11 -6.69
CA CYS A 259 -8.67 -9.00 -6.36
C CYS A 259 -9.12 -8.19 -7.58
N VAL A 260 -8.28 -8.08 -8.61
CA VAL A 260 -8.66 -7.49 -9.91
C VAL A 260 -9.86 -8.25 -10.51
N GLN A 261 -9.81 -9.58 -10.52
CA GLN A 261 -10.93 -10.42 -11.00
C GLN A 261 -12.09 -10.51 -10.03
N ARG A 262 -11.84 -10.38 -8.73
CA ARG A 262 -12.81 -10.63 -7.66
C ARG A 262 -12.73 -9.52 -6.63
N PRO A 263 -13.28 -8.33 -6.96
CA PRO A 263 -13.21 -7.16 -6.10
C PRO A 263 -13.89 -7.40 -4.75
N PRO A 264 -13.42 -6.71 -3.70
CA PRO A 264 -14.07 -6.72 -2.41
C PRO A 264 -15.45 -6.08 -2.45
N VAL A 265 -16.34 -6.62 -1.62
CA VAL A 265 -17.71 -6.13 -1.44
C VAL A 265 -17.77 -5.40 -0.09
N ARG A 266 -18.11 -4.12 -0.13
CA ARG A 266 -18.35 -3.29 1.06
C ARG A 266 -19.79 -2.82 1.01
N LEU A 267 -20.53 -2.94 2.11
CA LEU A 267 -21.95 -2.52 2.19
C LEU A 267 -22.82 -3.07 1.03
N GLY A 268 -22.57 -4.32 0.62
CA GLY A 268 -23.33 -4.98 -0.45
C GLY A 268 -22.96 -4.58 -1.88
N GLN A 269 -21.95 -3.72 -2.08
CA GLN A 269 -21.50 -3.29 -3.41
C GLN A 269 -20.01 -3.55 -3.60
N GLN A 270 -19.63 -4.02 -4.79
CA GLN A 270 -18.22 -4.15 -5.20
C GLN A 270 -17.55 -2.77 -5.25
N LEU A 271 -16.26 -2.71 -4.93
CA LEU A 271 -15.48 -1.47 -5.00
C LEU A 271 -15.09 -1.08 -6.43
N TRP A 272 -15.01 -2.03 -7.36
CA TRP A 272 -14.81 -1.82 -8.80
C TRP A 272 -15.45 -2.96 -9.59
N GLU A 273 -15.58 -2.77 -10.91
CA GLU A 273 -16.03 -3.82 -11.81
C GLU A 273 -14.94 -4.89 -12.00
N PRO A 274 -15.26 -6.19 -11.87
CA PRO A 274 -14.34 -7.29 -12.14
C PRO A 274 -13.68 -7.17 -13.52
N GLN A 275 -12.36 -7.35 -13.59
CA GLN A 275 -11.65 -7.42 -14.86
C GLN A 275 -11.12 -8.82 -15.11
N GLU A 276 -11.18 -9.27 -16.37
CA GLU A 276 -10.52 -10.49 -16.79
C GLU A 276 -9.00 -10.31 -16.65
N VAL A 277 -8.31 -11.27 -16.06
CA VAL A 277 -6.85 -11.39 -16.04
C VAL A 277 -6.47 -12.84 -15.77
N HIS A 278 -5.41 -13.34 -16.38
CA HIS A 278 -4.97 -14.72 -16.24
C HIS A 278 -3.62 -14.78 -15.51
N LEU A 279 -3.59 -15.47 -14.38
CA LEU A 279 -2.33 -15.78 -13.71
C LEU A 279 -1.52 -16.79 -14.54
N PRO A 280 -0.17 -16.78 -14.44
CA PRO A 280 0.66 -17.81 -15.04
C PRO A 280 0.24 -19.21 -14.58
N ASP A 281 -0.06 -20.10 -15.52
CA ASP A 281 -0.43 -21.50 -15.21
C ASP A 281 0.82 -22.28 -14.78
N LEU A 282 0.95 -22.52 -13.48
CA LEU A 282 2.10 -23.22 -12.91
C LEU A 282 2.18 -24.70 -13.29
N THR A 283 1.19 -25.25 -13.99
CA THR A 283 1.25 -26.59 -14.59
C THR A 283 1.80 -26.59 -16.01
N ASP A 284 1.79 -25.44 -16.69
CA ASP A 284 2.35 -25.28 -18.02
C ASP A 284 3.87 -24.96 -17.92
N PRO A 285 4.73 -25.75 -18.57
CA PRO A 285 6.18 -25.51 -18.61
C PRO A 285 6.58 -24.12 -19.11
N ALA A 286 5.75 -23.44 -19.91
CA ALA A 286 6.00 -22.08 -20.38
C ALA A 286 6.05 -21.05 -19.24
N PHE A 287 5.38 -21.31 -18.11
CA PHE A 287 5.40 -20.44 -16.92
C PHE A 287 6.18 -21.08 -15.75
N ALA A 288 6.00 -22.39 -15.54
CA ALA A 288 6.72 -23.10 -14.48
C ALA A 288 8.24 -23.17 -14.75
N GLY A 289 8.65 -23.22 -16.01
CA GLY A 289 10.05 -23.21 -16.43
C GLY A 289 10.78 -21.93 -16.02
N PRO A 290 10.31 -20.74 -16.42
CA PRO A 290 10.89 -19.47 -15.99
C PRO A 290 10.94 -19.28 -14.47
N LEU A 291 9.91 -19.76 -13.76
CA LEU A 291 9.79 -19.64 -12.30
C LEU A 291 10.61 -20.69 -11.51
N LYS A 292 11.50 -21.45 -12.13
CA LYS A 292 12.37 -22.37 -11.39
C LYS A 292 13.28 -21.65 -10.40
N ILE A 293 13.58 -22.31 -9.29
CA ILE A 293 14.42 -21.78 -8.21
C ILE A 293 15.83 -21.43 -8.72
N GLU A 294 16.36 -22.20 -9.67
CA GLU A 294 17.67 -21.92 -10.29
C GLU A 294 17.68 -20.56 -11.01
N ASN A 295 16.60 -20.24 -11.75
CA ASN A 295 16.45 -18.97 -12.45
C ASN A 295 16.24 -17.82 -11.47
N TRP A 296 15.44 -18.05 -10.42
CA TRP A 296 15.27 -17.10 -9.32
C TRP A 296 16.62 -16.75 -8.68
N ASN A 297 17.46 -17.74 -8.38
CA ASN A 297 18.75 -17.50 -7.76
C ASN A 297 19.67 -16.66 -8.66
N SER A 298 19.71 -16.93 -9.97
CA SER A 298 20.49 -16.10 -10.90
C SER A 298 20.01 -14.65 -10.90
N CYS A 299 18.69 -14.44 -10.96
CA CYS A 299 18.09 -13.11 -10.97
C CYS A 299 18.30 -12.37 -9.64
N ALA A 300 18.00 -13.01 -8.52
CA ALA A 300 18.03 -12.38 -7.20
C ALA A 300 19.44 -12.03 -6.72
N TYR A 301 20.44 -12.87 -7.02
CA TYR A 301 21.81 -12.69 -6.53
C TYR A 301 22.75 -12.05 -7.54
N SER A 302 22.49 -12.20 -8.84
CA SER A 302 23.39 -11.71 -9.91
C SER A 302 22.70 -10.75 -10.87
N LEU A 303 21.43 -10.40 -10.65
CA LEU A 303 20.61 -9.56 -11.54
C LEU A 303 20.47 -10.15 -12.96
N ASP A 304 20.80 -11.43 -13.14
CA ASP A 304 20.62 -12.14 -14.40
C ASP A 304 19.22 -12.76 -14.45
N CYS A 305 18.27 -11.95 -14.90
CA CYS A 305 16.85 -12.25 -14.84
C CYS A 305 16.26 -12.79 -16.15
N ALA A 306 17.06 -12.94 -17.21
CA ALA A 306 16.55 -13.33 -18.53
C ALA A 306 15.89 -14.71 -18.53
N ALA A 307 16.40 -15.65 -17.72
CA ALA A 307 15.83 -16.99 -17.61
C ALA A 307 14.45 -17.01 -16.91
N MET A 308 14.07 -15.93 -16.24
CA MET A 308 12.75 -15.77 -15.62
C MET A 308 11.74 -15.09 -16.54
N ASP A 309 12.12 -14.66 -17.75
CA ASP A 309 11.14 -14.07 -18.68
C ASP A 309 10.07 -15.10 -19.07
N MET A 310 8.82 -14.68 -19.10
CA MET A 310 7.69 -15.54 -19.46
C MET A 310 6.80 -14.88 -20.52
N PRO A 311 6.04 -15.64 -21.34
CA PRO A 311 5.06 -15.04 -22.24
C PRO A 311 3.91 -14.40 -21.45
N THR A 312 3.15 -13.50 -22.08
CA THR A 312 1.87 -13.02 -21.52
C THR A 312 0.89 -14.20 -21.41
N PRO A 313 0.38 -14.55 -20.21
CA PRO A 313 -0.60 -15.62 -20.01
C PRO A 313 -1.82 -15.54 -20.94
N ASN A 314 -2.37 -14.33 -21.14
CA ASN A 314 -3.44 -14.10 -22.10
C ASN A 314 -3.34 -12.68 -22.67
N SER A 315 -3.10 -12.56 -23.97
CA SER A 315 -2.95 -11.27 -24.65
C SER A 315 -4.23 -10.75 -25.32
N LYS A 316 -5.38 -11.40 -25.08
CA LYS A 316 -6.64 -11.12 -25.82
C LYS A 316 -7.50 -10.04 -25.20
N HIS A 317 -7.24 -9.65 -23.96
CA HIS A 317 -8.00 -8.62 -23.26
C HIS A 317 -7.03 -7.56 -22.77
N LYS A 318 -7.46 -6.30 -22.90
CA LYS A 318 -6.74 -5.13 -22.41
C LYS A 318 -7.58 -4.48 -21.33
N ASP A 319 -6.94 -3.71 -20.46
CA ASP A 319 -7.69 -2.86 -19.54
C ASP A 319 -8.65 -1.95 -20.34
N PRO A 320 -9.96 -1.96 -20.04
CA PRO A 320 -10.96 -1.23 -20.83
C PRO A 320 -11.14 0.22 -20.38
N THR A 321 -10.38 0.68 -19.38
CA THR A 321 -10.67 1.94 -18.71
C THR A 321 -10.40 3.13 -19.62
N VAL A 322 -11.35 4.05 -19.64
CA VAL A 322 -11.22 5.36 -20.26
C VAL A 322 -11.42 6.38 -19.16
N LEU A 323 -10.48 7.33 -19.01
CA LEU A 323 -10.61 8.37 -18.00
C LEU A 323 -11.75 9.32 -18.38
N THR A 324 -12.76 9.42 -17.51
CA THR A 324 -13.94 10.28 -17.73
C THR A 324 -14.07 11.43 -16.73
N VAL A 325 -13.13 11.57 -15.81
CA VAL A 325 -13.16 12.56 -14.72
C VAL A 325 -11.91 13.44 -14.77
N THR A 326 -12.02 14.66 -14.28
CA THR A 326 -10.86 15.55 -14.09
C THR A 326 -10.41 15.59 -12.64
N ARG A 327 -9.17 16.07 -12.43
CA ARG A 327 -8.61 16.27 -11.08
C ARG A 327 -9.50 17.16 -10.22
N GLU A 328 -10.02 18.23 -10.81
CA GLU A 328 -10.86 19.23 -10.16
C GLU A 328 -12.17 18.64 -9.65
N GLU A 329 -12.76 17.71 -10.40
CA GLU A 329 -14.00 17.05 -10.02
C GLU A 329 -13.81 16.07 -8.84
N VAL A 330 -12.60 15.54 -8.65
CA VAL A 330 -12.31 14.48 -7.68
C VAL A 330 -11.71 15.02 -6.38
N ILE A 331 -10.67 15.86 -6.48
CA ILE A 331 -9.95 16.38 -5.31
C ILE A 331 -10.17 17.88 -5.08
N GLY A 332 -11.02 18.51 -5.91
CA GLY A 332 -11.29 19.94 -5.86
C GLY A 332 -10.15 20.78 -6.43
N GLN A 333 -10.37 22.10 -6.41
CA GLN A 333 -9.32 23.08 -6.60
C GLN A 333 -8.78 23.48 -5.23
N PRO A 334 -7.45 23.64 -5.05
CA PRO A 334 -6.93 24.21 -3.81
C PRO A 334 -7.53 25.61 -3.61
N VAL A 335 -8.34 25.75 -2.56
CA VAL A 335 -8.85 27.06 -2.14
C VAL A 335 -7.99 27.53 -0.99
N ILE A 336 -7.33 28.68 -1.15
CA ILE A 336 -6.65 29.34 -0.03
C ILE A 336 -7.74 29.81 0.94
N GLY A 337 -7.92 29.07 2.02
CA GLY A 337 -8.81 29.40 3.12
C GLY A 337 -7.99 29.74 4.36
N LEU A 338 -8.20 30.92 4.93
CA LEU A 338 -7.73 31.23 6.27
C LEU A 338 -8.66 30.52 7.26
N SER A 339 -8.19 29.44 7.86
CA SER A 339 -8.84 28.87 9.04
C SER A 339 -8.59 29.79 10.23
N SER A 340 -9.65 30.22 10.90
CA SER A 340 -9.56 30.93 12.19
C SER A 340 -9.18 30.00 13.35
N ALA A 341 -8.97 28.70 13.10
CA ALA A 341 -8.39 27.79 14.08
C ALA A 341 -6.89 28.13 14.18
N GLY A 342 -6.53 28.81 15.27
CA GLY A 342 -5.27 29.52 15.44
C GLY A 342 -4.02 28.72 15.04
N VAL A 343 -3.18 29.37 14.24
CA VAL A 343 -1.79 28.99 14.08
C VAL A 343 -1.07 29.38 15.38
N SER A 344 -0.74 28.41 16.23
CA SER A 344 0.13 28.63 17.39
C SER A 344 1.58 28.49 16.98
N LEU A 345 2.25 29.61 16.71
CA LEU A 345 3.70 29.68 16.63
C LEU A 345 4.26 29.90 18.03
N ALA A 346 4.80 28.84 18.66
CA ALA A 346 5.58 28.98 19.88
C ALA A 346 7.02 29.39 19.50
N LEU A 347 7.42 30.60 19.85
CA LEU A 347 8.83 31.00 19.78
C LEU A 347 9.61 30.27 20.90
N PRO A 348 10.87 29.86 20.65
CA PRO A 348 11.78 29.43 21.72
C PRO A 348 11.87 30.52 22.80
N SER A 349 12.10 30.13 24.06
CA SER A 349 12.17 31.04 25.22
C SER A 349 13.18 32.19 25.08
N ASP A 350 14.09 32.08 24.12
CA ASP A 350 15.25 32.95 23.96
C ASP A 350 15.17 33.82 22.68
N ALA A 351 14.02 33.83 21.97
CA ALA A 351 13.85 34.63 20.77
C ALA A 351 13.71 36.13 21.11
N ALA A 352 14.74 36.91 20.77
CA ALA A 352 14.68 38.37 20.85
C ALA A 352 13.65 38.93 19.85
N LEU A 353 12.81 39.85 20.32
CA LEU A 353 11.81 40.55 19.53
C LEU A 353 12.47 41.47 18.49
N THR A 354 12.84 40.90 17.33
CA THR A 354 13.08 41.68 16.12
C THR A 354 12.13 41.19 15.03
N GLY A 355 11.20 42.09 14.68
CA GLY A 355 10.09 41.97 13.72
C GLY A 355 10.04 40.73 12.83
N VAL A 356 8.96 39.96 12.98
CA VAL A 356 8.51 39.01 11.98
C VAL A 356 7.88 39.80 10.84
N ALA A 357 8.57 39.89 9.70
CA ALA A 357 7.98 40.31 8.44
C ALA A 357 7.45 39.06 7.72
N PHE A 358 6.18 39.07 7.35
CA PHE A 358 5.58 38.06 6.49
C PHE A 358 5.73 38.55 5.05
N ASP A 359 6.57 37.88 4.26
CA ASP A 359 6.42 37.89 2.80
C ASP A 359 5.48 36.74 2.43
N VAL A 360 4.29 37.11 1.98
CA VAL A 360 3.33 36.19 1.36
C VAL A 360 3.76 36.05 -0.09
N LEU A 361 4.24 34.87 -0.48
CA LEU A 361 4.37 34.47 -1.88
C LEU A 361 3.09 33.77 -2.34
#